data_AF-C1IN24-F1
#
_entry.id   AF-C1IN24-F1
#
_cell.length_a   1.000
_cell.length_b   1.000
_cell.length_c   1.000
_cell.angle_alpha   90.00
_cell.angle_beta   90.00
_cell.angle_gamma   90.00
#
_symmetry.space_group_name_H-M   'P 1'
#
loop_
_entity.id
_entity.type
_entity.pdbx_description
1 polymer ?
#
loop_
_entity_poly.entity_id
_entity_poly.type
_entity_poly.pdbx_seq_one_letter_code
_entity_poly.pdbx_strand_id
1 'polypeptide(L)'
;FLTMEGKKFSSSHGIVIYVRDFLARYQADALRYFICAAGPETADADFTWAEFVRRTNGELVAGWGNLVNRTASMIHKRFGRIPEPVELQDIDRALLDAVEAGFASVGGLIAQHRQKAALGEAMRLVGEANKYVADTQPFKLKGEDPATQARLATVLHTLAQVVTDLNL
;
A
#
# COMPACT_ATOMS: atom_id res chain seq x y z
N PHE A 1 -8.68 13.93 20.31
CA PHE A 1 -7.94 15.14 19.91
C PHE A 1 -6.56 14.77 19.38
N LEU A 2 -6.00 15.60 18.49
CA LEU A 2 -4.61 15.46 18.02
C LEU A 2 -3.74 16.47 18.77
N THR A 3 -2.64 16.03 19.36
CA THR A 3 -1.60 16.88 19.97
C THR A 3 -0.36 16.89 19.09
N MET A 4 0.61 17.75 19.42
CA MET A 4 1.89 17.86 18.72
C MET A 4 3.03 17.77 19.72
N GLU A 5 3.84 16.72 19.61
CA GLU A 5 4.98 16.43 20.49
C GLU A 5 4.65 16.59 21.99
N GLY A 6 3.51 16.01 22.39
CA GLY A 6 2.99 16.02 23.76
C GLY A 6 2.34 17.34 24.20
N LYS A 7 2.21 18.33 23.30
CA LYS A 7 1.62 19.64 23.58
C LYS A 7 0.28 19.81 22.84
N LYS A 8 -0.67 20.47 23.48
CA LYS A 8 -1.90 20.90 22.80
C LYS A 8 -1.57 21.93 21.72
N PHE A 9 -2.30 21.86 20.61
CA PHE A 9 -2.20 22.88 19.56
C PHE A 9 -2.52 24.27 20.13
N SER A 10 -1.65 25.23 19.84
CA SER A 10 -1.77 26.60 20.33
C SER A 10 -1.19 27.60 19.31
N SER A 11 -2.09 28.23 18.55
CA SER A 11 -1.71 29.25 17.56
C SER A 11 -0.98 30.45 18.18
N SER A 12 -1.37 30.89 19.38
CA SER A 12 -0.73 32.03 20.08
C SER A 12 0.70 31.73 20.54
N HIS A 13 1.02 30.45 20.74
CA HIS A 13 2.35 29.99 21.18
C HIS A 13 3.14 29.32 20.05
N GLY A 14 2.65 29.40 18.79
CA GLY A 14 3.32 28.82 17.62
C GLY A 14 3.38 27.29 17.59
N ILE A 15 2.65 26.59 18.45
CA ILE A 15 2.61 25.11 18.51
C ILE A 15 1.47 24.67 17.59
N VAL A 16 1.68 24.77 16.28
CA VAL A 16 0.71 24.36 15.27
C VAL A 16 1.39 24.04 13.94
N ILE A 17 0.89 23.02 13.28
CA ILE A 17 1.21 22.72 11.89
C ILE A 17 -0.06 23.02 11.09
N TYR A 18 -0.05 24.13 10.36
CA TYR A 18 -1.13 24.42 9.43
C TYR A 18 -1.04 23.50 8.23
N VAL A 19 -2.17 23.02 7.74
CA VAL A 19 -2.25 22.16 6.55
C VAL A 19 -1.53 22.80 5.36
N ARG A 20 -1.74 24.10 5.12
CA ARG A 20 -1.05 24.84 4.05
C ARG A 20 0.48 24.73 4.17
N ASP A 21 1.01 24.90 5.37
CA ASP A 21 2.45 24.92 5.60
C ASP A 21 3.03 23.50 5.49
N PHE A 22 2.26 22.48 5.85
CA PHE A 22 2.60 21.07 5.61
C PHE A 22 2.64 20.76 4.11
N LEU A 23 1.60 21.15 3.37
CA LEU A 23 1.48 20.91 1.93
C LEU A 23 2.48 21.71 1.09
N ALA A 24 3.07 22.77 1.64
CA ALA A 24 4.19 23.46 1.02
C ALA A 24 5.48 22.63 0.98
N ARG A 25 5.57 21.56 1.78
CA ARG A 25 6.78 20.70 1.91
C ARG A 25 6.51 19.23 1.59
N TYR A 26 5.30 18.74 1.82
CA TYR A 26 4.95 17.33 1.71
C TYR A 26 3.69 17.12 0.87
N GLN A 27 3.58 15.93 0.29
CA GLN A 27 2.44 15.56 -0.55
C GLN A 27 1.17 15.39 0.29
N ALA A 28 0.02 15.72 -0.31
CA ALA A 28 -1.28 15.62 0.36
C ALA A 28 -1.58 14.18 0.80
N ASP A 29 -1.24 13.19 -0.02
CA ASP A 29 -1.54 11.79 0.28
C ASP A 29 -0.71 11.26 1.46
N ALA A 30 0.52 11.74 1.64
CA ALA A 30 1.32 11.39 2.83
C ALA A 30 0.65 11.90 4.11
N LEU A 31 0.12 13.14 4.08
CA LEU A 31 -0.62 13.70 5.21
C LEU A 31 -1.93 12.94 5.47
N ARG A 32 -2.72 12.68 4.43
CA ARG A 32 -3.99 11.93 4.52
C ARG A 32 -3.75 10.54 5.10
N TYR A 33 -2.76 9.82 4.56
CA TYR A 33 -2.37 8.50 5.05
C TYR A 33 -2.00 8.53 6.53
N PHE A 34 -1.13 9.46 6.94
CA PHE A 34 -0.71 9.57 8.32
C PHE A 34 -1.90 9.81 9.27
N ILE A 35 -2.79 10.73 8.91
CA ILE A 35 -3.98 11.04 9.73
C ILE A 35 -4.88 9.81 9.84
N CYS A 36 -5.09 9.06 8.76
CA CYS A 36 -5.87 7.83 8.82
C CYS A 36 -5.18 6.72 9.65
N ALA A 37 -3.86 6.60 9.57
CA ALA A 37 -3.09 5.54 10.23
C ALA A 37 -2.85 5.80 11.72
N ALA A 38 -2.62 7.06 12.10
CA ALA A 38 -2.12 7.46 13.41
C ALA A 38 -2.93 8.58 14.06
N GLY A 39 -3.91 9.15 13.37
CA GLY A 39 -4.77 10.19 13.92
C GLY A 39 -5.74 9.65 14.98
N PRO A 40 -6.42 10.58 15.68
CA PRO A 40 -7.37 10.23 16.73
C PRO A 40 -8.65 9.64 16.13
N GLU A 41 -9.03 8.45 16.59
CA GLU A 41 -10.27 7.77 16.19
C GLU A 41 -11.11 7.43 17.44
N THR A 42 -10.56 6.61 18.34
CA THR A 42 -11.19 6.25 19.63
C THR A 42 -10.53 6.90 20.84
N ALA A 43 -9.33 7.43 20.67
CA ALA A 43 -8.54 8.08 21.71
C ALA A 43 -7.74 9.24 21.12
N ASP A 44 -7.21 10.07 22.02
CA ASP A 44 -6.27 11.13 21.63
C ASP A 44 -5.00 10.53 21.00
N ALA A 45 -4.44 11.26 20.04
CA ALA A 45 -3.22 10.87 19.33
C ALA A 45 -2.22 12.02 19.35
N ASP A 46 -0.93 11.69 19.32
CA ASP A 46 0.15 12.68 19.27
C ASP A 46 0.85 12.64 17.92
N PHE A 47 0.91 13.79 17.25
CA PHE A 47 1.71 13.96 16.05
C PHE A 47 3.17 14.14 16.44
N THR A 48 4.04 13.33 15.83
CA THR A 48 5.48 13.56 15.83
C THR A 48 6.04 13.44 14.41
N TRP A 49 7.05 14.26 14.08
CA TRP A 49 7.72 14.17 12.78
C TRP A 49 8.38 12.82 12.56
N ALA A 50 8.93 12.21 13.62
CA ALA A 50 9.54 10.89 13.57
C ALA A 50 8.51 9.82 13.12
N GLU A 51 7.31 9.84 13.70
CA GLU A 51 6.26 8.89 13.33
C GLU A 51 5.72 9.14 11.92
N PHE A 52 5.57 10.42 11.53
CA PHE A 52 5.19 10.79 10.16
C PHE A 52 6.17 10.22 9.13
N VAL A 53 7.47 10.42 9.36
CA VAL A 53 8.53 9.91 8.47
C VAL A 53 8.56 8.38 8.49
N ARG A 54 8.47 7.76 9.67
CA ARG A 54 8.49 6.28 9.81
C ARG A 54 7.37 5.63 9.00
N ARG A 55 6.13 6.12 9.13
CA ARG A 55 4.97 5.57 8.41
C ARG A 55 5.04 5.83 6.93
N THR A 56 5.34 7.06 6.53
CA THR A 56 5.43 7.41 5.11
C THR A 56 6.51 6.58 4.41
N ASN A 57 7.71 6.48 4.99
CA ASN A 57 8.78 5.73 4.35
C ASN A 57 8.61 4.22 4.47
N GLY A 58 8.23 3.73 5.65
CA GLY A 58 8.14 2.30 5.94
C GLY A 58 6.90 1.63 5.34
N GLU A 59 5.77 2.32 5.32
CA GLU A 59 4.48 1.74 4.91
C GLU A 59 4.18 2.14 3.45
N LEU A 60 4.12 3.44 3.14
CA LEU A 60 3.81 3.91 1.78
C LEU A 60 4.95 3.66 0.80
N VAL A 61 6.16 4.17 1.05
CA VAL A 61 7.25 4.07 0.08
C VAL A 61 7.75 2.63 -0.04
N ALA A 62 8.11 2.00 1.09
CA ALA A 62 8.72 0.68 1.08
C ALA A 62 7.72 -0.46 0.84
N GLY A 63 6.47 -0.34 1.32
CA GLY A 63 5.42 -1.34 1.14
C GLY A 63 4.70 -1.18 -0.20
N TRP A 64 3.91 -0.11 -0.32
CA TRP A 64 3.05 0.12 -1.49
C TRP A 64 3.84 0.58 -2.74
N GLY A 65 4.55 1.70 -2.66
CA GLY A 65 5.24 2.30 -3.80
C GLY A 65 6.27 1.37 -4.43
N ASN A 66 7.00 0.62 -3.61
CA ASN A 66 7.96 -0.36 -4.09
C ASN A 66 7.30 -1.56 -4.78
N LEU A 67 6.12 -2.02 -4.33
CA LEU A 67 5.36 -3.08 -4.99
C LEU A 67 4.91 -2.62 -6.40
N VAL A 68 4.30 -1.44 -6.48
CA VAL A 68 3.83 -0.85 -7.75
C VAL A 68 4.99 -0.67 -8.72
N ASN A 69 6.09 -0.04 -8.26
CA ASN A 69 7.26 0.21 -9.10
C ASN A 69 7.88 -1.09 -9.62
N ARG A 70 8.12 -2.08 -8.76
CA ARG A 70 8.72 -3.36 -9.17
C ARG A 70 7.84 -4.09 -10.18
N THR A 71 6.53 -4.13 -9.96
CA THR A 71 5.56 -4.75 -10.87
C THR A 71 5.58 -4.08 -12.24
N ALA A 72 5.34 -2.77 -12.30
CA ALA A 72 5.33 -2.01 -13.54
C ALA A 72 6.67 -2.08 -14.29
N SER A 73 7.79 -1.95 -13.57
CA SER A 73 9.14 -2.03 -14.13
C SER A 73 9.45 -3.39 -14.75
N MET A 74 9.06 -4.49 -14.09
CA MET A 74 9.27 -5.84 -14.64
C MET A 74 8.40 -6.06 -15.88
N ILE A 75 7.13 -5.66 -15.85
CA ILE A 75 6.20 -5.76 -16.99
C ILE A 75 6.77 -5.00 -18.19
N HIS A 76 7.14 -3.73 -18.00
CA HIS A 76 7.70 -2.91 -19.07
C HIS A 76 8.97 -3.53 -19.66
N LYS A 77 9.91 -3.99 -18.82
CA LYS A 77 11.19 -4.57 -19.27
C LYS A 77 11.05 -5.92 -19.97
N ARG A 78 10.06 -6.73 -19.60
CA ARG A 78 9.93 -8.13 -20.08
C ARG A 78 8.90 -8.31 -21.18
N PHE A 79 7.82 -7.54 -21.14
CA PHE A 79 6.66 -7.72 -22.02
C PHE A 79 6.24 -6.45 -22.74
N GLY A 80 6.59 -5.25 -22.23
CA GLY A 80 6.20 -3.95 -22.80
C GLY A 80 4.71 -3.61 -22.66
N ARG A 81 3.89 -4.57 -22.26
CA ARG A 81 2.45 -4.48 -21.96
C ARG A 81 2.11 -5.47 -20.85
N ILE A 82 0.94 -5.33 -20.23
CA ILE A 82 0.44 -6.34 -19.28
C ILE A 82 0.36 -7.67 -20.03
N PRO A 83 1.07 -8.72 -19.58
CA PRO A 83 1.02 -10.02 -20.23
C PRO A 83 -0.33 -10.70 -19.96
N GLU A 84 -0.81 -11.48 -20.91
CA GLU A 84 -1.97 -12.35 -20.68
C GLU A 84 -1.58 -13.48 -19.71
N PRO A 85 -2.41 -13.81 -18.71
CA PRO A 85 -2.15 -14.93 -17.84
C PRO A 85 -2.39 -16.23 -18.61
N VAL A 86 -1.64 -17.28 -18.29
CA VAL A 86 -1.87 -18.61 -18.90
C VAL A 86 -2.75 -19.43 -17.97
N GLU A 87 -2.15 -20.03 -16.95
CA GLU A 87 -2.84 -20.86 -15.97
C GLU A 87 -2.42 -20.44 -14.58
N LEU A 88 -3.39 -20.03 -13.77
CA LEU A 88 -3.16 -19.66 -12.38
C LEU A 88 -2.77 -20.91 -11.59
N GLN A 89 -1.75 -20.77 -10.75
CA GLN A 89 -1.44 -21.71 -9.70
C GLN A 89 -2.22 -21.36 -8.43
N ASP A 90 -2.25 -22.28 -7.46
CA ASP A 90 -3.01 -22.07 -6.23
C ASP A 90 -2.50 -20.87 -5.41
N ILE A 91 -1.20 -20.57 -5.48
CA ILE A 91 -0.62 -19.38 -4.86
C ILE A 91 -1.11 -18.07 -5.52
N ASP A 92 -1.41 -18.10 -6.82
CA ASP A 92 -1.93 -16.94 -7.56
C ASP A 92 -3.40 -16.71 -7.20
N ARG A 93 -4.19 -17.80 -7.22
CA ARG A 93 -5.60 -17.79 -6.80
C ARG A 93 -5.76 -17.32 -5.37
N ALA A 94 -4.95 -17.86 -4.45
CA ALA A 94 -5.03 -17.48 -3.03
C ALA A 94 -4.79 -15.98 -2.80
N LEU A 95 -3.89 -15.34 -3.57
CA LEU A 95 -3.68 -13.90 -3.48
C LEU A 95 -4.89 -13.13 -4.04
N LEU A 96 -5.38 -13.51 -5.22
CA LEU A 96 -6.54 -12.86 -5.85
C LEU A 96 -7.78 -12.95 -4.96
N ASP A 97 -8.06 -14.15 -4.43
CA ASP A 97 -9.20 -14.38 -3.53
C ASP A 97 -9.09 -13.55 -2.24
N ALA A 98 -7.87 -13.43 -1.68
CA ALA A 98 -7.64 -12.63 -0.48
C ALA A 98 -7.86 -11.12 -0.73
N VAL A 99 -7.45 -10.61 -1.89
CA VAL A 99 -7.62 -9.20 -2.28
C VAL A 99 -9.09 -8.91 -2.62
N GLU A 100 -9.76 -9.80 -3.34
CA GLU A 100 -11.19 -9.71 -3.65
C GLU A 100 -12.03 -9.67 -2.37
N ALA A 101 -11.78 -10.58 -1.43
CA ALA A 101 -12.45 -10.57 -0.12
C ALA A 101 -12.15 -9.29 0.68
N GLY A 102 -11.02 -8.64 0.40
CA GLY A 102 -10.61 -7.37 0.98
C GLY A 102 -11.59 -6.22 0.73
N PHE A 103 -12.26 -6.18 -0.43
CA PHE A 103 -13.25 -5.13 -0.72
C PHE A 103 -14.39 -5.13 0.32
N ALA A 104 -14.88 -6.32 0.68
CA ALA A 104 -15.93 -6.45 1.68
C ALA A 104 -15.44 -6.08 3.09
N SER A 105 -14.24 -6.52 3.48
CA SER A 105 -13.69 -6.25 4.81
C SER A 105 -13.35 -4.76 5.01
N VAL A 106 -12.62 -4.17 4.06
CA VAL A 106 -12.25 -2.75 4.07
C VAL A 106 -13.51 -1.88 3.96
N GLY A 107 -14.41 -2.18 3.03
CA GLY A 107 -15.67 -1.45 2.86
C GLY A 107 -16.55 -1.48 4.10
N GLY A 108 -16.66 -2.63 4.76
CA GLY A 108 -17.40 -2.78 6.01
C GLY A 108 -16.83 -1.93 7.17
N LEU A 109 -15.50 -1.85 7.27
CA LEU A 109 -14.82 -1.01 8.26
C LEU A 109 -15.05 0.47 7.98
N ILE A 110 -14.97 0.89 6.71
CA ILE A 110 -15.26 2.28 6.30
C ILE A 110 -16.71 2.65 6.63
N ALA A 111 -17.67 1.78 6.32
CA ALA A 111 -19.09 2.01 6.58
C ALA A 111 -19.41 2.19 8.07
N GLN A 112 -18.56 1.67 8.96
CA GLN A 112 -18.68 1.78 10.41
C GLN A 112 -17.80 2.89 11.00
N HIS A 113 -17.24 3.78 10.17
CA HIS A 113 -16.31 4.83 10.59
C HIS A 113 -15.08 4.30 11.35
N ARG A 114 -14.51 3.18 10.85
CA ARG A 114 -13.28 2.56 11.37
C ARG A 114 -12.12 2.72 10.39
N GLN A 115 -11.79 3.94 10.01
CA GLN A 115 -10.79 4.29 8.99
C GLN A 115 -9.40 3.75 9.31
N LYS A 116 -8.99 3.77 10.59
CA LYS A 116 -7.66 3.24 10.96
C LYS A 116 -7.59 1.73 10.74
N ALA A 117 -8.66 1.02 11.10
CA ALA A 117 -8.75 -0.42 10.88
C ALA A 117 -8.86 -0.75 9.39
N ALA A 118 -9.65 0.02 8.63
CA ALA A 118 -9.78 -0.15 7.18
C ALA A 118 -8.44 0.01 6.47
N LEU A 119 -7.68 1.06 6.82
CA LEU A 119 -6.34 1.28 6.27
C LEU A 119 -5.37 0.17 6.67
N GLY A 120 -5.44 -0.28 7.92
CA GLY A 120 -4.64 -1.42 8.39
C GLY A 120 -4.91 -2.70 7.59
N GLU A 121 -6.17 -2.97 7.28
CA GLU A 121 -6.57 -4.13 6.46
C GLU A 121 -6.09 -4.00 5.00
N ALA A 122 -6.23 -2.83 4.38
CA ALA A 122 -5.68 -2.58 3.06
C ALA A 122 -4.14 -2.77 3.03
N MET A 123 -3.43 -2.26 4.03
CA MET A 123 -1.98 -2.44 4.14
C MET A 123 -1.57 -3.87 4.44
N ARG A 124 -2.41 -4.66 5.13
CA ARG A 124 -2.20 -6.10 5.30
C ARG A 124 -2.22 -6.82 3.95
N LEU A 125 -3.17 -6.48 3.07
CA LEU A 125 -3.26 -7.04 1.71
C LEU A 125 -2.07 -6.61 0.83
N VAL A 126 -1.58 -5.37 0.96
CA VAL A 126 -0.30 -4.95 0.35
C VAL A 126 0.86 -5.84 0.85
N GLY A 127 0.82 -6.24 2.13
CA GLY A 127 1.76 -7.20 2.71
C GLY A 127 1.70 -8.58 2.05
N GLU A 128 0.49 -9.12 1.84
CA GLU A 128 0.29 -10.40 1.14
C GLU A 128 0.82 -10.34 -0.31
N ALA A 129 0.58 -9.24 -1.01
CA ALA A 129 1.11 -9.05 -2.36
C ALA A 129 2.65 -8.99 -2.37
N ASN A 130 3.27 -8.32 -1.39
CA ASN A 130 4.73 -8.32 -1.25
C ASN A 130 5.28 -9.72 -0.92
N LYS A 131 4.58 -10.48 -0.08
CA LYS A 131 4.93 -11.87 0.24
C LYS A 131 4.85 -12.75 -1.02
N TYR A 132 3.80 -12.60 -1.82
CA TYR A 132 3.66 -13.30 -3.10
C TYR A 132 4.85 -13.03 -4.05
N VAL A 133 5.35 -11.78 -4.13
CA VAL A 133 6.58 -11.48 -4.88
C VAL A 133 7.79 -12.25 -4.31
N ALA A 134 7.90 -12.33 -2.99
CA ALA A 134 9.01 -13.02 -2.33
C ALA A 134 8.97 -14.54 -2.53
N ASP A 135 7.78 -15.13 -2.55
CA ASP A 135 7.56 -16.57 -2.71
C ASP A 135 7.68 -17.00 -4.19
N THR A 136 7.15 -16.20 -5.13
CA THR A 136 7.21 -16.51 -6.57
C THR A 136 8.52 -16.12 -7.25
N GLN A 137 9.28 -15.20 -6.65
CA GLN A 137 10.61 -14.77 -7.10
C GLN A 137 10.68 -14.44 -8.61
N PRO A 138 9.80 -13.57 -9.16
CA PRO A 138 9.72 -13.31 -10.60
C PRO A 138 11.03 -12.79 -11.19
N PHE A 139 11.85 -12.11 -10.38
CA PHE A 139 13.18 -11.63 -10.77
C PHE A 139 14.20 -12.75 -11.06
N LYS A 140 13.94 -13.99 -10.59
CA LYS A 140 14.75 -15.17 -10.89
C LYS A 140 14.25 -15.96 -12.10
N LEU A 141 13.01 -15.74 -12.54
CA LEU A 141 12.42 -16.34 -13.74
C LEU A 141 12.99 -15.68 -15.00
N LYS A 142 14.24 -16.00 -15.34
CA LYS A 142 14.98 -15.39 -16.46
C LYS A 142 15.12 -16.30 -17.67
N GLY A 143 14.64 -17.54 -17.59
CA GLY A 143 14.70 -18.52 -18.69
C GLY A 143 13.88 -18.05 -19.90
N GLU A 144 14.38 -18.34 -21.09
CA GLU A 144 13.69 -18.06 -22.36
C GLU A 144 12.78 -19.22 -22.80
N ASP A 145 12.76 -20.33 -22.05
CA ASP A 145 11.89 -21.45 -22.34
C ASP A 145 10.41 -21.06 -22.17
N PRO A 146 9.49 -21.65 -22.97
CA PRO A 146 8.08 -21.28 -22.95
C PRO A 146 7.42 -21.41 -21.58
N ALA A 147 7.82 -22.40 -20.77
CA ALA A 147 7.21 -22.63 -19.46
C ALA A 147 7.60 -21.53 -18.45
N THR A 148 8.89 -21.14 -18.41
CA THR A 148 9.35 -20.04 -17.56
C THR A 148 8.70 -18.71 -17.96
N GLN A 149 8.59 -18.43 -19.26
CA GLN A 149 7.94 -17.20 -19.76
C GLN A 149 6.45 -17.17 -19.41
N ALA A 150 5.73 -18.29 -19.57
CA ALA A 150 4.32 -18.42 -19.19
C ALA A 150 4.11 -18.23 -17.68
N ARG A 151 5.01 -18.78 -16.85
CA ARG A 151 4.94 -18.57 -15.40
C ARG A 151 5.15 -17.10 -15.04
N LEU A 152 6.19 -16.47 -15.58
CA LEU A 152 6.49 -15.06 -15.32
C LEU A 152 5.33 -14.15 -15.77
N ALA A 153 4.77 -14.41 -16.95
CA ALA A 153 3.59 -13.70 -17.46
C ALA A 153 2.43 -13.76 -16.45
N THR A 154 2.10 -14.95 -15.97
CA THR A 154 1.02 -15.17 -15.00
C THR A 154 1.28 -14.46 -13.66
N VAL A 155 2.50 -14.52 -13.13
CA VAL A 155 2.89 -13.82 -11.89
C VAL A 155 2.73 -12.31 -12.04
N LEU A 156 3.22 -11.74 -13.14
CA LEU A 156 3.15 -10.29 -13.36
C LEU A 156 1.73 -9.81 -13.68
N HIS A 157 0.92 -10.62 -14.37
CA HIS A 157 -0.50 -10.33 -14.55
C HIS A 157 -1.24 -10.26 -13.21
N THR A 158 -1.04 -11.29 -12.36
CA THR A 158 -1.62 -11.36 -11.02
C THR A 158 -1.23 -10.13 -10.19
N LEU A 159 0.05 -9.75 -10.19
CA LEU A 159 0.52 -8.55 -9.50
C LEU A 159 -0.07 -7.25 -10.06
N ALA A 160 -0.24 -7.15 -11.39
CA ALA A 160 -0.86 -5.99 -12.01
C ALA A 160 -2.32 -5.84 -11.57
N GLN A 161 -3.09 -6.93 -11.60
CA GLN A 161 -4.47 -6.95 -11.12
C GLN A 161 -4.57 -6.53 -9.66
N VAL A 162 -3.76 -7.13 -8.78
CA VAL A 162 -3.73 -6.80 -7.35
C VAL A 162 -3.32 -5.34 -7.09
N VAL A 163 -2.39 -4.79 -7.86
CA VAL A 163 -2.03 -3.37 -7.79
C VAL A 163 -3.22 -2.49 -8.21
N THR A 164 -3.97 -2.87 -9.25
CA THR A 164 -5.17 -2.13 -9.64
C THR A 164 -6.22 -2.18 -8.54
N ASP A 165 -6.50 -3.35 -7.98
CA ASP A 165 -7.53 -3.54 -6.96
C ASP A 165 -7.22 -2.80 -5.66
N LEU A 166 -5.96 -2.84 -5.21
CA LEU A 166 -5.52 -2.14 -3.99
C LEU A 166 -5.43 -0.62 -4.15
N ASN A 167 -5.60 -0.10 -5.37
CA ASN A 167 -5.60 1.33 -5.65
C ASN A 167 -7.02 1.93 -5.72
N LEU A 168 -8.08 1.11 -5.71
CA LEU A 168 -9.48 1.55 -5.84
C LEU A 168 -10.07 2.10 -4.53
#